data_AF-A0A6I3EFR4-F1
#
_entry.id   AF-A0A6I3EFR4-F1
#
_cell.length_a   1.000
_cell.length_b   1.000
_cell.length_c   1.000
_cell.angle_alpha   90.00
_cell.angle_beta   90.00
_cell.angle_gamma   90.00
#
_symmetry.space_group_name_H-M   'P 1'
#
loop_
_entity.id
_entity.type
_entity.pdbx_description
1 polymer ?
#
loop_
_entity_poly.entity_id
_entity_poly.type
_entity_poly.pdbx_seq_one_letter_code
_entity_poly.pdbx_strand_id
1 'polypeptide(L)'
;MSQSEQPWIQATKARWQELNAEFFLTSIGIDFKSNFLEPISNTNQITDPYANSIWQIIPHSLIPQGVLHCFPKVVTAEKVIWEEWFLIDGEIHHHILSNHSFNSAQGIWTPEPNDTDHPIEVLGRSWHYENSKDLKPMLY
;
A
#
# COMPACT_ATOMS: atom_id res chain seq x y z
N MET A 1 -9.90 23.52 -20.88
CA MET A 1 -10.49 23.69 -19.53
C MET A 1 -9.80 22.66 -18.65
N SER A 2 -9.02 23.09 -17.65
CA SER A 2 -8.44 22.12 -16.71
C SER A 2 -9.60 21.49 -15.95
N GLN A 3 -9.78 20.17 -16.04
CA GLN A 3 -10.61 19.46 -15.07
C GLN A 3 -10.06 19.82 -13.69
N SER A 4 -10.90 20.41 -12.84
CA SER A 4 -10.57 20.58 -11.43
C SER A 4 -10.27 19.19 -10.87
N GLU A 5 -9.06 19.00 -10.35
CA GLU A 5 -8.66 17.74 -9.72
C GLU A 5 -9.68 17.35 -8.65
N GLN A 6 -10.10 16.08 -8.63
CA GLN A 6 -11.17 15.62 -7.75
C GLN A 6 -10.77 15.81 -6.28
N PRO A 7 -11.69 16.21 -5.37
CA PRO A 7 -11.34 16.52 -3.98
C PRO A 7 -10.62 15.38 -3.25
N TRP A 8 -10.96 14.14 -3.56
CA TRP A 8 -10.32 12.98 -2.93
C TRP A 8 -8.88 12.75 -3.38
N ILE A 9 -8.54 13.13 -4.63
CA ILE A 9 -7.16 13.08 -5.13
C ILE A 9 -6.30 14.05 -4.31
N GLN A 10 -6.80 15.28 -4.10
CA GLN A 10 -6.10 16.26 -3.25
C GLN A 10 -5.93 15.75 -1.82
N ALA A 11 -6.96 15.16 -1.23
CA ALA A 11 -6.90 14.61 0.12
C ALA A 11 -5.88 13.48 0.23
N THR A 12 -5.79 12.61 -0.79
CA THR A 12 -4.81 11.53 -0.85
C THR A 12 -3.38 12.07 -0.97
N LYS A 13 -3.15 13.04 -1.86
CA LYS A 13 -1.85 13.71 -1.99
C LYS A 13 -1.42 14.38 -0.68
N ALA A 14 -2.35 15.08 -0.01
CA ALA A 14 -2.10 15.68 1.30
C ALA A 14 -1.73 14.63 2.34
N ARG A 15 -2.43 13.47 2.36
CA ARG A 15 -2.09 12.34 3.25
C ARG A 15 -0.67 11.83 3.00
N TRP A 16 -0.27 11.62 1.76
CA TRP A 16 1.09 11.18 1.43
C TRP A 16 2.15 12.21 1.83
N GLN A 17 1.84 13.50 1.70
CA GLN A 17 2.70 14.58 2.17
C GLN A 17 2.84 14.56 3.70
N GLU A 18 1.75 14.43 4.46
CA GLU A 18 1.77 14.33 5.93
C GLU A 18 2.63 13.15 6.43
N LEU A 19 2.63 12.05 5.69
CA LEU A 19 3.41 10.84 6.00
C LEU A 19 4.88 10.92 5.57
N ASN A 20 5.29 11.96 4.84
CA ASN A 20 6.58 12.00 4.12
C ASN A 20 6.79 10.78 3.20
N ALA A 21 5.72 10.30 2.55
CA ALA A 21 5.77 9.11 1.70
C ALA A 21 6.76 9.28 0.53
N GLU A 22 6.85 10.49 -0.06
CA GLU A 22 7.81 10.79 -1.13
C GLU A 22 9.26 10.56 -0.68
N PHE A 23 9.60 11.06 0.52
CA PHE A 23 10.94 10.90 1.07
C PHE A 23 11.23 9.42 1.35
N PHE A 24 10.30 8.71 1.99
CA PHE A 24 10.45 7.29 2.27
C PHE A 24 10.65 6.47 0.99
N LEU A 25 9.74 6.61 0.01
CA LEU A 25 9.77 5.86 -1.25
C LEU A 25 11.05 6.16 -2.04
N THR A 26 11.46 7.43 -2.11
CA THR A 26 12.71 7.80 -2.78
C THR A 26 13.93 7.23 -2.05
N SER A 27 13.91 7.16 -0.72
CA SER A 27 15.02 6.59 0.08
C SER A 27 15.22 5.09 -0.15
N ILE A 28 14.17 4.37 -0.57
CA ILE A 28 14.22 2.95 -0.93
C ILE A 28 14.32 2.71 -2.44
N GLY A 29 14.48 3.78 -3.25
CA GLY A 29 14.71 3.69 -4.69
C GLY A 29 13.45 3.69 -5.56
N ILE A 30 12.29 4.04 -5.01
CA ILE A 30 11.03 4.18 -5.76
C ILE A 30 10.83 5.65 -6.14
N ASP A 31 10.74 5.92 -7.45
CA ASP A 31 10.37 7.26 -7.94
C ASP A 31 8.91 7.56 -7.60
N PHE A 32 8.70 8.46 -6.64
CA PHE A 32 7.36 8.82 -6.15
C PHE A 32 6.50 9.45 -7.24
N LYS A 33 7.11 10.23 -8.14
CA LYS A 33 6.37 10.93 -9.19
C LYS A 33 5.73 9.94 -10.16
N SER A 34 6.51 9.02 -10.74
CA SER A 34 6.02 8.07 -11.74
C SER A 34 5.17 6.95 -11.14
N ASN A 35 5.40 6.58 -9.87
CA ASN A 35 4.71 5.45 -9.25
C ASN A 35 3.49 5.84 -8.40
N PHE A 36 3.37 7.08 -7.94
CA PHE A 36 2.26 7.52 -7.08
C PHE A 36 1.56 8.76 -7.63
N LEU A 37 2.29 9.85 -7.88
CA LEU A 37 1.67 11.12 -8.31
C LEU A 37 1.05 11.06 -9.70
N GLU A 38 1.75 10.51 -10.69
CA GLU A 38 1.22 10.39 -12.05
C GLU A 38 0.04 9.41 -12.13
N PRO A 39 0.09 8.20 -11.52
CA PRO A 39 -1.05 7.29 -11.49
C PRO A 39 -2.31 7.90 -10.90
N ILE A 40 -2.23 8.51 -9.70
CA ILE A 40 -3.42 9.11 -9.09
C ILE A 40 -3.94 10.32 -9.87
N SER A 41 -3.06 11.06 -10.55
CA SER A 41 -3.47 12.23 -11.36
C SER A 41 -4.11 11.83 -12.68
N ASN A 42 -3.80 10.64 -13.19
CA ASN A 42 -4.27 10.12 -14.48
C ASN A 42 -5.38 9.06 -14.33
N THR A 43 -5.79 8.75 -13.10
CA THR A 43 -6.85 7.78 -12.83
C THR A 43 -8.20 8.25 -13.38
N ASN A 44 -9.01 7.30 -13.85
CA ASN A 44 -10.39 7.55 -14.27
C ASN A 44 -11.41 7.27 -13.14
N GLN A 45 -10.94 6.93 -11.94
CA GLN A 45 -11.80 6.68 -10.78
C GLN A 45 -12.56 7.94 -10.39
N ILE A 46 -13.85 7.80 -10.09
CA ILE A 46 -14.73 8.91 -9.69
C ILE A 46 -14.79 9.06 -8.16
N THR A 47 -14.42 8.01 -7.44
CA THR A 47 -14.40 7.93 -5.98
C THR A 47 -13.05 7.40 -5.51
N ASP A 48 -12.66 7.77 -4.30
CA ASP A 48 -11.43 7.27 -3.68
C ASP A 48 -11.48 5.74 -3.50
N PRO A 49 -10.67 4.97 -4.24
CA PRO A 49 -10.66 3.53 -4.11
C PRO A 49 -10.05 3.06 -2.77
N TYR A 50 -9.31 3.93 -2.08
CA TYR A 50 -8.69 3.69 -0.77
C TYR A 50 -9.41 4.39 0.38
N ALA A 51 -10.67 4.81 0.20
CA ALA A 51 -11.45 5.50 1.25
C ALA A 51 -11.51 4.71 2.58
N ASN A 52 -11.48 3.38 2.49
CA ASN A 52 -11.52 2.47 3.64
C ASN A 52 -10.13 1.96 4.06
N SER A 53 -9.06 2.55 3.56
CA SER A 53 -7.68 2.19 3.89
C SER A 53 -6.98 3.26 4.72
N ILE A 54 -5.90 2.85 5.39
CA ILE A 54 -4.97 3.66 6.14
C ILE A 54 -3.62 3.57 5.45
N TRP A 55 -3.03 4.72 5.19
CA TRP A 55 -1.64 4.83 4.76
C TRP A 55 -0.76 5.10 5.98
N GLN A 56 0.29 4.31 6.17
CA GLN A 56 1.21 4.49 7.29
C GLN A 56 2.58 3.90 6.97
N ILE A 57 3.65 4.57 7.43
CA ILE A 57 4.99 3.97 7.46
C ILE A 57 5.20 3.39 8.85
N ILE A 58 5.52 2.10 8.93
CA ILE A 58 5.70 1.36 10.18
C ILE A 58 7.17 0.89 10.26
N PRO A 59 7.88 1.17 11.37
CA PRO A 59 9.20 0.58 11.61
C PRO A 59 9.09 -0.94 11.67
N HIS A 60 10.07 -1.63 11.09
CA HIS A 60 10.05 -3.08 10.99
C HIS A 60 11.37 -3.64 11.53
N SER A 61 11.31 -4.71 12.32
CA SER A 61 12.47 -5.29 13.02
C SER A 61 13.61 -5.71 12.08
N LEU A 62 13.26 -6.22 10.90
CA LEU A 62 14.20 -6.66 9.86
C LEU A 62 14.47 -5.64 8.73
N ILE A 63 13.66 -4.59 8.60
CA ILE A 63 13.74 -3.63 7.49
C ILE A 63 14.04 -2.25 8.08
N PRO A 64 15.31 -1.81 8.11
CA PRO A 64 15.73 -0.62 8.84
C PRO A 64 15.04 0.68 8.40
N GLN A 65 14.67 0.77 7.12
CA GLN A 65 13.95 1.93 6.58
C GLN A 65 12.46 1.93 6.99
N GLY A 66 11.93 0.78 7.41
CA GLY A 66 10.51 0.54 7.63
C GLY A 66 9.77 0.07 6.38
N VAL A 67 8.46 -0.06 6.52
CA VAL A 67 7.54 -0.51 5.46
C VAL A 67 6.45 0.54 5.31
N LEU A 68 6.17 0.98 4.08
CA LEU A 68 4.95 1.74 3.81
C LEU A 68 3.81 0.74 3.62
N HIS A 69 2.76 0.86 4.41
CA HIS A 69 1.53 0.09 4.28
C HIS A 69 0.39 0.97 3.74
N CYS A 70 -0.45 0.35 2.91
CA CYS A 70 -1.82 0.79 2.65
C CYS A 70 -2.77 -0.36 3.03
N PHE A 71 -3.35 -0.31 4.22
CA PHE A 71 -4.10 -1.45 4.79
C PHE A 71 -5.54 -1.06 5.15
N PRO A 72 -6.49 -1.99 5.16
CA PRO A 72 -7.89 -1.68 5.45
C PRO A 72 -8.09 -1.26 6.91
N LYS A 73 -8.93 -0.25 7.14
CA LYS A 73 -9.36 0.19 8.49
C LYS A 73 -10.09 -0.93 9.26
N VAL A 74 -10.84 -1.73 8.53
CA VAL A 74 -11.63 -2.86 9.05
C VAL A 74 -11.58 -3.97 8.03
N VAL A 75 -11.20 -5.18 8.46
CA VAL A 75 -11.24 -6.36 7.60
C VAL A 75 -12.54 -7.13 7.83
N THR A 76 -13.40 -7.16 6.82
CA THR A 76 -14.70 -7.85 6.83
C THR A 76 -14.63 -9.19 6.10
N ALA A 77 -15.79 -9.81 5.86
CA ALA A 77 -15.89 -10.98 4.99
C ALA A 77 -15.80 -10.62 3.50
N GLU A 78 -16.00 -9.34 3.14
CA GLU A 78 -15.85 -8.85 1.76
C GLU A 78 -14.38 -8.76 1.38
N LYS A 79 -14.10 -8.81 0.07
CA LYS A 79 -12.73 -8.66 -0.44
C LYS A 79 -12.18 -7.28 -0.08
N VAL A 80 -11.02 -7.27 0.58
CA VAL A 80 -10.24 -6.06 0.84
C VAL A 80 -8.80 -6.26 0.42
N ILE A 81 -8.14 -5.16 0.06
CA ILE A 81 -6.74 -5.14 -0.37
C ILE A 81 -5.89 -4.49 0.73
N TRP A 82 -4.71 -5.05 0.93
CA TRP A 82 -3.63 -4.49 1.72
C TRP A 82 -2.38 -4.49 0.85
N GLU A 83 -1.65 -3.38 0.80
CA GLU A 83 -0.40 -3.25 0.05
C GLU A 83 0.77 -2.86 0.96
N GLU A 84 1.97 -3.29 0.58
CA GLU A 84 3.23 -2.98 1.27
C GLU A 84 4.33 -2.58 0.28
N TRP A 85 5.12 -1.56 0.61
CA TRP A 85 6.33 -1.18 -0.12
C TRP A 85 7.52 -1.12 0.82
N PHE A 86 8.59 -1.84 0.48
CA PHE A 86 9.80 -1.91 1.28
C PHE A 86 11.03 -2.35 0.49
N LEU A 87 12.21 -2.20 1.10
CA LEU A 87 13.49 -2.65 0.56
C LEU A 87 14.09 -3.68 1.52
N ILE A 88 14.33 -4.90 1.04
CA ILE A 88 15.05 -5.93 1.80
C ILE A 88 16.10 -6.58 0.90
N ASP A 89 17.28 -6.86 1.44
CA ASP A 89 18.40 -7.47 0.70
C ASP A 89 18.76 -6.79 -0.64
N GLY A 90 18.52 -5.48 -0.75
CA GLY A 90 18.78 -4.69 -1.95
C GLY A 90 17.71 -4.79 -3.04
N GLU A 91 16.62 -5.53 -2.79
CA GLU A 91 15.49 -5.65 -3.70
C GLU A 91 14.28 -4.85 -3.19
N ILE A 92 13.61 -4.16 -4.11
CA ILE A 92 12.38 -3.42 -3.83
C ILE A 92 11.20 -4.38 -3.97
N HIS A 93 10.36 -4.43 -2.93
CA HIS A 93 9.17 -5.24 -2.89
C HIS A 93 7.93 -4.35 -2.90
N HIS A 94 6.96 -4.73 -3.73
CA HIS A 94 5.57 -4.29 -3.63
C HIS A 94 4.72 -5.54 -3.42
N HIS A 95 4.25 -5.76 -2.19
CA HIS A 95 3.31 -6.84 -1.90
C HIS A 95 1.89 -6.35 -2.06
N ILE A 96 1.08 -7.15 -2.75
CA ILE A 96 -0.37 -6.97 -2.83
C ILE A 96 -1.01 -8.16 -2.14
N LEU A 97 -1.76 -7.88 -1.09
CA LEU A 97 -2.39 -8.85 -0.20
C LEU A 97 -3.91 -8.72 -0.21
N SER A 98 -4.61 -9.85 -0.11
CA SER A 98 -6.07 -9.91 -0.08
C SER A 98 -6.56 -11.00 0.87
N ASN A 99 -7.64 -10.72 1.60
CA ASN A 99 -8.31 -11.71 2.44
C ASN A 99 -9.05 -12.78 1.61
N HIS A 100 -9.20 -12.56 0.30
CA HIS A 100 -9.71 -13.53 -0.67
C HIS A 100 -8.61 -13.92 -1.66
N SER A 101 -8.62 -15.17 -2.12
CA SER A 101 -7.72 -15.63 -3.18
C SER A 101 -7.94 -14.87 -4.49
N PHE A 102 -6.88 -14.74 -5.29
CA PHE A 102 -6.91 -14.17 -6.64
C PHE A 102 -5.95 -14.92 -7.57
N ASN A 103 -6.16 -14.81 -8.88
CA ASN A 103 -5.52 -15.69 -9.88
C ASN A 103 -3.98 -15.64 -9.87
N SER A 104 -3.40 -14.48 -9.56
CA SER A 104 -1.96 -14.27 -9.53
C SER A 104 -1.33 -14.49 -8.16
N ALA A 105 -2.11 -14.91 -7.16
CA ALA A 105 -1.60 -15.20 -5.82
C ALA A 105 -0.46 -16.23 -5.88
N GLN A 106 0.66 -15.87 -5.26
CA GLN A 106 1.89 -16.66 -5.22
C GLN A 106 2.01 -17.47 -3.92
N GLY A 107 1.24 -17.09 -2.90
CA GLY A 107 1.24 -17.77 -1.62
C GLY A 107 0.18 -17.23 -0.66
N ILE A 108 0.26 -17.73 0.58
CA ILE A 108 -0.55 -17.28 1.70
C ILE A 108 0.40 -16.87 2.81
N TRP A 109 0.30 -15.61 3.24
CA TRP A 109 0.95 -15.12 4.44
C TRP A 109 0.00 -15.27 5.63
N THR A 110 0.53 -15.68 6.78
CA THR A 110 -0.22 -15.73 8.04
C THR A 110 0.67 -15.11 9.11
N PRO A 111 0.16 -14.12 9.88
CA PRO A 111 0.95 -13.48 10.92
C PRO A 111 1.32 -14.50 12.00
N GLU A 112 2.54 -14.38 12.49
CA GLU A 112 2.98 -15.11 13.68
C GLU A 112 2.25 -14.56 14.92
N PRO A 113 2.04 -15.37 15.98
CA PRO A 113 1.31 -14.94 17.17
C PRO A 113 1.90 -13.72 17.90
N ASN A 114 3.18 -13.43 17.68
CA ASN A 114 3.93 -12.33 18.28
C ASN A 114 4.36 -11.26 17.26
N ASP A 115 3.68 -11.20 16.11
CA ASP A 115 3.95 -10.20 15.09
C ASP A 115 3.68 -8.79 15.64
N THR A 116 4.73 -7.98 15.65
CA THR A 116 4.70 -6.56 16.04
C THR A 116 5.09 -5.62 14.91
N ASP A 117 5.43 -6.17 13.75
CA ASP A 117 5.96 -5.43 12.61
C ASP A 117 4.85 -4.98 11.64
N HIS A 118 3.65 -5.56 11.76
CA HIS A 118 2.50 -5.25 10.90
C HIS A 118 1.35 -4.55 11.66
N PRO A 119 0.46 -3.81 10.95
CA PRO A 119 -0.72 -3.19 11.56
C PRO A 119 -1.62 -4.21 12.29
N ILE A 120 -2.16 -3.85 13.44
CA ILE A 120 -3.01 -4.75 14.23
C ILE A 120 -4.28 -5.18 13.47
N GLU A 121 -4.79 -4.33 12.58
CA GLU A 121 -5.97 -4.57 11.75
C GLU A 121 -5.80 -5.75 10.80
N VAL A 122 -4.57 -6.03 10.37
CA VAL A 122 -4.27 -7.13 9.44
C VAL A 122 -3.89 -8.43 10.15
N LEU A 123 -3.66 -8.38 11.47
CA LEU A 123 -3.32 -9.54 12.28
C LEU A 123 -4.54 -10.47 12.49
N GLY A 124 -4.25 -11.72 12.90
CA GLY A 124 -5.27 -12.72 13.25
C GLY A 124 -5.96 -13.40 12.06
N ARG A 125 -5.45 -13.23 10.84
CA ARG A 125 -5.97 -13.88 9.64
C ARG A 125 -4.89 -14.10 8.58
N SER A 126 -5.16 -15.03 7.67
CA SER A 126 -4.31 -15.28 6.52
C SER A 126 -4.65 -14.35 5.34
N TRP A 127 -3.63 -14.04 4.55
CA TRP A 127 -3.71 -13.17 3.39
C TRP A 127 -3.10 -13.88 2.18
N HIS A 128 -3.84 -13.92 1.07
CA HIS A 128 -3.27 -14.33 -0.22
C HIS A 128 -2.42 -13.17 -0.73
N TYR A 129 -1.20 -13.43 -1.19
CA TYR A 129 -0.30 -12.36 -1.62
C TYR A 129 0.33 -12.64 -2.98
N GLU A 130 0.71 -11.56 -3.67
CA GLU A 130 1.62 -11.55 -4.80
C GLU A 130 2.70 -10.49 -4.63
N ASN A 131 3.88 -10.77 -5.16
CA ASN A 131 4.96 -9.79 -5.29
C ASN A 131 4.82 -9.11 -6.65
N SER A 132 4.21 -7.92 -6.66
CA SER A 132 4.02 -7.13 -7.87
C SER A 132 5.35 -6.60 -8.40
N LYS A 133 5.51 -6.63 -9.73
CA LYS A 133 6.61 -5.94 -10.42
C LYS A 133 6.26 -4.51 -10.79
N ASP A 134 4.96 -4.17 -10.79
CA ASP A 134 4.51 -2.78 -10.86
C ASP A 134 4.49 -2.20 -9.45
N LEU A 135 5.24 -1.12 -9.23
CA LEU A 135 5.38 -0.48 -7.92
C LEU A 135 4.27 0.54 -7.63
N LYS A 136 3.36 0.75 -8.58
CA LYS A 136 2.21 1.63 -8.40
C LYS A 136 1.17 1.00 -7.47
N PRO A 137 0.44 1.79 -6.67
CA PRO A 137 -0.73 1.30 -5.95
C PRO A 137 -1.77 0.72 -6.91
N MET A 138 -2.27 -0.47 -6.57
CA MET A 138 -3.08 -1.32 -7.46
C MET A 138 -4.41 -0.68 -7.88
N LEU A 139 -5.03 0.16 -7.04
CA LEU A 139 -6.41 0.60 -7.25
C LEU A 139 -6.56 1.94 -8.00
N TYR A 140 -5.45 2.61 -8.35
CA TYR A 140 -5.47 3.85 -9.14
C TYR A 140 -5.46 3.61 -10.65
#